data_AF-A0A242K2C9-F1
#
_entry.id   AF-A0A242K2C9-F1
#
_cell.length_a   1.000
_cell.length_b   1.000
_cell.length_c   1.000
_cell.angle_alpha   90.00
_cell.angle_beta   90.00
_cell.angle_gamma   90.00
#
_symmetry.space_group_name_H-M   'P 1'
#
loop_
_entity.id
_entity.type
_entity.pdbx_description
1 polymer ?
#
loop_
_entity_poly.entity_id
_entity_poly.type
_entity_poly.pdbx_seq_one_letter_code
_entity_poly.pdbx_strand_id
1 'polypeptide(L)'
;MYTVYEVQKRTKTTIKTLRHYHKEGLLVPDKISEAGYRYYSEKNIQRLKDISIFRELGFSLKEIEEVLVASKQEIYCIQQKLIEKKMNLYKEIMKKNDSQPLNFDQTVALTGMLSQCKKIVD
;
A
#
# COMPACT_ATOMS: atom_id res chain seq x y z
N MET A 1 14.41 -0.28 21.84
CA MET A 1 13.14 0.49 21.86
C MET A 1 13.40 1.80 21.14
N TYR A 2 12.41 2.31 20.40
CA TYR A 2 12.51 3.45 19.52
C TYR A 2 11.44 4.47 19.90
N THR A 3 11.83 5.72 20.03
CA THR A 3 10.93 6.86 20.16
C THR A 3 10.16 7.10 18.86
N VAL A 4 9.07 7.86 18.93
CA VAL A 4 8.32 8.30 17.74
C VAL A 4 9.24 8.89 16.68
N TYR A 5 10.18 9.76 17.07
CA TYR A 5 11.11 10.40 16.14
C TYR A 5 12.03 9.40 15.42
N GLU A 6 12.56 8.42 16.16
CA GLU A 6 13.39 7.36 15.56
C GLU A 6 12.59 6.46 14.63
N VAL A 7 11.32 6.15 14.96
CA VAL A 7 10.42 5.42 14.07
C VAL A 7 10.21 6.18 12.77
N GLN A 8 9.97 7.49 12.83
CA GLN A 8 9.80 8.32 11.63
C GLN A 8 11.06 8.38 10.74
N LYS A 9 12.26 8.25 11.31
CA LYS A 9 13.50 8.17 10.53
C LYS A 9 13.68 6.82 9.83
N ARG A 10 13.18 5.74 10.44
CA ARG A 10 13.34 4.37 9.96
C ARG A 10 12.22 3.91 9.02
N THR A 11 11.09 4.60 9.03
CA THR A 11 9.87 4.25 8.30
C THR A 11 9.32 5.48 7.58
N LYS A 12 8.45 5.28 6.58
CA LYS A 12 7.76 6.40 5.91
C LYS A 12 6.53 6.89 6.69
N THR A 13 6.47 6.64 8.00
CA THR A 13 5.29 6.89 8.82
C THR A 13 5.37 8.25 9.51
N THR A 14 4.26 8.98 9.58
CA THR A 14 4.20 10.28 10.29
C THR A 14 3.68 10.12 11.72
N ILE A 15 3.91 11.13 12.59
CA ILE A 15 3.30 11.17 13.93
C ILE A 15 1.78 11.02 13.86
N LYS A 16 1.13 11.71 12.91
CA LYS A 16 -0.32 11.64 12.71
C LYS A 16 -0.76 10.21 12.39
N THR A 17 -0.02 9.53 11.52
CA THR A 17 -0.28 8.13 11.17
C THR A 17 -0.10 7.20 12.37
N LEU A 18 0.97 7.35 13.16
CA LEU A 18 1.18 6.54 14.37
C LEU A 18 0.07 6.76 15.41
N ARG A 19 -0.39 8.00 15.59
CA ARG A 19 -1.53 8.31 16.48
C ARG A 19 -2.82 7.68 15.97
N HIS A 20 -3.05 7.75 14.66
CA HIS A 20 -4.20 7.13 14.04
C HIS A 20 -4.18 5.61 14.20
N TYR A 21 -3.06 4.93 13.91
CA TYR A 21 -2.95 3.48 14.06
C TYR A 21 -3.08 3.03 15.51
N HIS A 22 -2.64 3.83 16.49
CA HIS A 22 -2.92 3.55 17.89
C HIS A 22 -4.41 3.71 18.21
N LYS A 23 -5.06 4.77 17.72
CA LYS A 23 -6.52 4.96 17.93
C LYS A 23 -7.34 3.80 17.36
N GLU A 24 -6.96 3.30 16.19
CA GLU A 24 -7.61 2.16 15.53
C GLU A 24 -7.16 0.79 16.09
N GLY A 25 -6.28 0.74 17.10
CA GLY A 25 -5.76 -0.52 17.66
C GLY A 25 -4.76 -1.28 16.77
N LEU A 26 -4.59 -0.86 15.52
CA LEU A 26 -3.74 -1.51 14.52
C LEU A 26 -2.26 -1.59 14.93
N LEU A 27 -1.76 -0.58 15.65
CA LEU A 27 -0.40 -0.53 16.20
C LEU A 27 -0.37 0.22 17.53
N VAL A 28 0.01 -0.48 18.59
CA VAL A 28 0.10 0.09 19.95
C VAL A 28 1.58 0.16 20.38
N PRO A 29 2.04 1.26 21.00
CA PRO A 29 3.39 1.32 21.55
C PRO A 29 3.59 0.27 22.65
N ASP A 30 4.77 -0.33 22.72
CA ASP A 30 5.09 -1.33 23.75
C ASP A 30 5.21 -0.70 25.14
N LYS A 31 5.57 0.59 25.19
CA LYS A 31 5.69 1.34 26.45
C LYS A 31 5.27 2.79 26.26
N ILE A 32 4.58 3.31 27.26
CA ILE A 32 4.32 4.73 27.45
C ILE A 32 5.00 5.14 28.76
N SER A 33 5.87 6.14 28.74
CA SER A 33 6.48 6.65 29.98
C SER A 33 5.48 7.49 30.79
N GLU A 34 5.79 7.75 32.05
CA GLU A 34 5.00 8.63 32.92
C GLU A 34 4.83 10.05 32.33
N ALA A 35 5.85 10.54 31.63
CA ALA A 35 5.82 11.81 30.89
C ALA A 35 5.07 11.73 29.54
N GLY A 36 4.48 10.57 29.19
CA GLY A 36 3.67 10.39 27.98
C GLY A 36 4.45 10.07 26.70
N TYR A 37 5.76 9.82 26.77
CA TYR A 37 6.55 9.42 25.60
C TYR A 37 6.23 7.98 25.20
N ARG A 38 6.10 7.74 23.89
CA ARG A 38 5.78 6.44 23.31
C ARG A 38 7.01 5.75 22.76
N TYR A 39 7.14 4.46 23.07
CA TYR A 39 8.26 3.62 22.64
C TYR A 39 7.77 2.40 21.86
N TYR A 40 8.48 2.09 20.78
CA TYR A 40 8.20 1.00 19.86
C TYR A 40 9.41 0.06 19.77
N SER A 41 9.19 -1.24 19.83
CA SER A 41 10.21 -2.27 19.63
C SER A 41 10.48 -2.52 18.15
N GLU A 42 11.50 -3.32 17.85
CA GLU A 42 11.78 -3.76 16.47
C GLU A 42 10.58 -4.52 15.87
N LYS A 43 9.81 -5.26 16.68
CA LYS A 43 8.57 -5.93 16.24
C LYS A 43 7.54 -4.93 15.73
N ASN A 44 7.39 -3.81 16.43
CA ASN A 44 6.52 -2.72 16.00
C ASN A 44 7.02 -2.04 14.71
N ILE A 45 8.34 -1.92 14.52
CA ILE A 45 8.92 -1.45 13.25
C ILE A 45 8.61 -2.41 12.11
N GLN A 46 8.73 -3.73 12.33
CA GLN A 46 8.40 -4.72 11.31
C GLN A 46 6.91 -4.66 10.96
N ARG A 47 6.04 -4.61 11.97
CA ARG A 47 4.59 -4.45 11.76
C ARG A 47 4.25 -3.19 10.96
N LEU A 48 4.94 -2.08 11.22
CA LEU A 48 4.78 -0.84 10.43
C LEU A 48 5.15 -1.01 8.96
N LYS A 49 6.22 -1.78 8.66
CA LYS A 49 6.61 -2.09 7.28
C LYS A 49 5.52 -2.93 6.60
N ASP A 50 5.01 -3.96 7.28
CA ASP A 50 3.96 -4.82 6.75
C ASP A 50 2.68 -4.00 6.46
N ILE A 51 2.24 -3.16 7.40
CA ILE A 51 1.12 -2.24 7.20
C ILE A 51 1.37 -1.34 5.98
N SER A 52 2.59 -0.80 5.81
CA SER A 52 2.92 0.06 4.66
C SER A 52 2.75 -0.68 3.34
N ILE A 53 3.21 -1.93 3.25
CA ILE A 53 3.09 -2.77 2.05
C ILE A 53 1.61 -2.97 1.71
N PHE A 54 0.78 -3.36 2.69
CA PHE A 54 -0.64 -3.55 2.42
C PHE A 54 -1.38 -2.26 2.05
N ARG A 55 -0.98 -1.12 2.62
CA ARG A 55 -1.52 0.19 2.21
C ARG A 55 -1.15 0.54 0.78
N GLU A 56 0.08 0.26 0.35
CA GLU A 56 0.52 0.42 -1.05
C GLU A 56 -0.22 -0.51 -2.01
N LEU A 57 -0.62 -1.70 -1.53
CA LEU A 57 -1.47 -2.64 -2.27
C LEU A 57 -2.95 -2.26 -2.30
N GLY A 58 -3.35 -1.17 -1.64
CA GLY A 58 -4.72 -0.63 -1.68
C GLY A 58 -5.67 -1.19 -0.64
N PHE A 59 -5.17 -1.81 0.43
CA PHE A 59 -6.01 -2.30 1.51
C PHE A 59 -6.47 -1.17 2.45
N SER A 60 -7.69 -1.31 2.95
CA SER A 60 -8.21 -0.56 4.08
C SER A 60 -7.56 -1.03 5.40
N LEU A 61 -7.58 -0.18 6.43
CA LEU A 61 -6.98 -0.53 7.72
C LEU A 61 -7.67 -1.74 8.38
N LYS A 62 -8.97 -1.91 8.16
CA LYS A 62 -9.73 -3.08 8.65
C LYS A 62 -9.27 -4.37 7.98
N GLU A 63 -9.15 -4.37 6.65
CA GLU A 63 -8.64 -5.55 5.94
C GLU A 63 -7.21 -5.88 6.41
N ILE A 64 -6.35 -4.86 6.64
CA ILE A 64 -4.99 -5.06 7.15
C ILE A 64 -4.99 -5.70 8.54
N GLU A 65 -5.87 -5.24 9.44
CA GLU A 65 -6.01 -5.82 10.78
C GLU A 65 -6.34 -7.32 10.69
N GLU A 66 -7.30 -7.69 9.85
CA GLU A 66 -7.67 -9.09 9.59
C GLU A 66 -6.46 -9.91 9.07
N VAL A 67 -5.66 -9.34 8.15
CA VAL A 67 -4.45 -10.02 7.64
C VAL A 67 -3.38 -10.21 8.70
N LEU A 68 -3.19 -9.21 9.57
CA LEU A 68 -2.12 -9.25 10.56
C LEU A 68 -2.44 -10.15 11.77
N VAL A 69 -3.71 -10.49 11.96
CA VAL A 69 -4.18 -11.45 12.99
C VAL A 69 -4.31 -12.87 12.42
N ALA A 70 -4.45 -12.98 11.10
CA ALA A 70 -4.57 -14.24 10.37
C ALA A 70 -3.33 -15.16 10.52
N SER A 71 -3.61 -16.44 10.74
CA SER A 71 -2.67 -17.56 10.63
C SER A 71 -2.14 -17.74 9.20
N LYS A 72 -1.06 -18.52 9.05
CA LYS A 72 -0.47 -18.81 7.72
C LYS A 72 -1.48 -19.36 6.71
N GLN A 73 -2.43 -20.18 7.14
CA GLN A 73 -3.50 -20.69 6.27
C GLN A 73 -4.44 -19.56 5.80
N GLU A 74 -4.80 -18.63 6.68
CA GLU A 74 -5.69 -17.51 6.37
C GLU A 74 -5.02 -16.47 5.44
N ILE A 75 -3.70 -16.32 5.51
CA ILE A 75 -2.93 -15.48 4.57
C ILE A 75 -3.12 -15.93 3.13
N TYR A 76 -3.19 -17.24 2.86
CA TYR A 76 -3.41 -17.75 1.50
C TYR A 76 -4.79 -17.32 0.95
N CYS A 77 -5.84 -17.39 1.77
CA CYS A 77 -7.16 -16.92 1.38
C CYS A 77 -7.19 -15.40 1.11
N ILE A 78 -6.45 -14.62 1.90
CA ILE A 78 -6.31 -13.18 1.68
C ILE A 78 -5.58 -12.90 0.35
N GLN A 79 -4.48 -13.62 0.07
CA GLN A 79 -3.77 -13.51 -1.20
C GLN A 79 -4.69 -13.81 -2.40
N GLN A 80 -5.54 -14.85 -2.30
CA GLN A 80 -6.53 -15.15 -3.34
C GLN A 80 -7.51 -14.00 -3.55
N LYS A 81 -8.10 -13.46 -2.47
CA LYS A 81 -9.02 -12.30 -2.54
C LYS A 81 -8.37 -11.08 -3.21
N LEU A 82 -7.07 -10.86 -2.99
CA LEU A 82 -6.35 -9.76 -3.64
C LEU A 82 -6.13 -9.96 -5.13
N ILE A 83 -5.76 -11.18 -5.51
CA ILE A 83 -5.59 -11.53 -6.92
C ILE A 83 -6.93 -11.32 -7.64
N GLU A 84 -8.04 -11.74 -7.04
CA GLU A 84 -9.38 -11.49 -7.57
C GLU A 84 -9.70 -9.99 -7.69
N LYS A 85 -9.45 -9.21 -6.65
CA LYS A 85 -9.68 -7.75 -6.67
C LYS A 85 -8.86 -7.07 -7.76
N LYS A 86 -7.59 -7.45 -7.93
CA LYS A 86 -6.70 -6.98 -9.00
C LYS A 86 -7.21 -7.41 -10.38
N MET A 87 -7.60 -8.67 -10.54
CA MET A 87 -8.16 -9.19 -11.80
C MET A 87 -9.43 -8.45 -12.20
N ASN A 88 -10.31 -8.17 -11.24
CA ASN A 88 -11.53 -7.39 -11.50
C ASN A 88 -11.20 -5.96 -11.90
N LEU A 89 -10.24 -5.31 -11.24
CA LEU A 89 -9.76 -3.99 -11.64
C LEU A 89 -9.22 -4.00 -13.09
N TYR A 90 -8.40 -4.98 -13.46
CA TYR A 90 -7.90 -5.11 -14.83
C TYR A 90 -9.03 -5.33 -15.83
N LYS A 91 -10.02 -6.17 -15.51
CA LYS A 91 -11.21 -6.37 -16.36
C LYS A 91 -11.98 -5.06 -16.58
N GLU A 92 -12.17 -4.27 -15.53
CA GLU A 92 -12.87 -2.98 -15.63
C GLU A 92 -12.07 -1.95 -16.46
N ILE A 93 -10.73 -1.93 -16.34
CA ILE A 93 -9.86 -1.10 -17.19
C ILE A 93 -9.97 -1.54 -18.66
N MET A 94 -9.96 -2.85 -18.92
CA MET A 94 -10.07 -3.39 -20.28
C MET A 94 -11.43 -3.04 -20.92
N LYS A 95 -12.54 -3.22 -20.20
CA LYS A 95 -13.87 -2.82 -20.69
C LYS A 95 -13.97 -1.34 -21.03
N LYS A 96 -13.36 -0.47 -20.23
CA LYS A 96 -13.34 0.99 -20.50
C LYS A 96 -12.54 1.34 -21.74
N ASN A 97 -11.41 0.65 -21.97
CA ASN A 97 -10.63 0.82 -23.19
C ASN A 97 -11.37 0.33 -24.45
N ASP A 98 -12.24 -0.67 -24.34
CA ASP A 98 -13.13 -1.08 -25.46
C ASP A 98 -14.28 -0.08 -25.70
N SER A 99 -14.67 0.71 -24.69
CA SER A 99 -15.79 1.66 -24.76
C SER A 99 -15.43 3.02 -25.37
N GLN A 100 -14.13 3.32 -25.45
CA GLN A 100 -13.58 4.44 -26.22
C GLN A 100 -12.38 3.90 -27.01
N PRO A 101 -12.57 3.30 -28.20
CA PRO A 101 -11.43 3.04 -29.07
C PRO A 101 -10.68 4.35 -29.26
N LEU A 102 -9.34 4.28 -29.25
CA LEU A 102 -8.51 5.45 -29.55
C LEU A 102 -9.10 6.13 -30.78
N ASN A 103 -9.53 7.38 -30.63
CA ASN A 103 -10.02 8.10 -31.79
C ASN A 103 -8.86 8.30 -32.77
N PHE A 104 -9.18 8.61 -34.02
CA PHE A 104 -8.17 8.73 -35.07
C PHE A 104 -7.04 9.71 -34.66
N ASP A 105 -7.39 10.81 -33.99
CA ASP A 105 -6.44 11.82 -33.51
C ASP A 105 -5.47 11.25 -32.45
N GLN A 106 -5.98 10.48 -31.50
CA GLN A 106 -5.16 9.79 -30.49
C GLN A 106 -4.25 8.74 -31.13
N THR A 107 -4.72 8.05 -32.18
CA THR A 107 -3.96 7.00 -32.88
C THR A 107 -2.79 7.62 -33.66
N VAL A 108 -3.03 8.73 -34.35
CA VAL A 108 -1.99 9.49 -35.04
C VAL A 108 -0.95 10.02 -34.05
N ALA A 109 -1.37 10.55 -32.90
CA ALA A 109 -0.47 11.02 -31.85
C ALA A 109 0.43 9.90 -31.30
N LEU A 110 -0.13 8.71 -31.03
CA LEU A 110 0.64 7.56 -30.54
C LEU A 110 1.63 7.02 -31.57
N THR A 111 1.27 6.97 -32.85
CA THR A 111 2.18 6.57 -33.94
C THR A 111 3.37 7.54 -34.05
N GLY A 112 3.12 8.84 -33.88
CA GLY A 112 4.16 9.87 -33.84
C GLY A 112 5.08 9.76 -32.61
N MET A 113 4.51 9.53 -31.43
CA MET A 113 5.27 9.32 -30.19
C MET A 113 6.13 8.05 -30.25
N LEU A 114 5.61 6.95 -30.79
CA LEU A 114 6.36 5.71 -30.96
C LEU A 114 7.47 5.84 -32.01
N SER A 115 7.27 6.65 -33.05
CA SER A 115 8.33 7.02 -34.00
C SER A 115 9.47 7.80 -33.33
N GLN A 116 9.13 8.70 -32.39
CA GLN A 116 10.13 9.41 -31.59
C GLN A 116 10.86 8.49 -30.61
N CYS A 117 10.16 7.56 -29.95
CA CYS A 117 10.81 6.56 -29.10
C CYS A 117 11.79 5.66 -29.86
N LYS A 118 11.50 5.33 -31.13
CA LYS A 118 12.42 4.54 -31.97
C LYS A 118 13.72 5.30 -32.28
N LYS A 119 13.65 6.62 -32.48
CA LYS A 119 14.82 7.50 -32.67
C LYS A 119 15.67 7.73 -31.41
N ILE A 120 15.20 7.29 -30.24
CA ILE A 120 15.91 7.45 -28.95
C ILE A 120 16.66 6.16 -28.57
N VAL A 121 16.31 5.02 -29.19
CA VAL A 121 16.91 3.70 -28.90
C VAL A 121 17.88 3.25 -30.01
N ASP A 122 17.84 3.89 -31.18
CA ASP A 122 18.85 3.81 -32.25
C ASP A 122 19.86 4.96 -32.13
#